data_AF-A0A3D8I4N0-F1
#
_entry.id   AF-A0A3D8I4N0-F1
#
_cell.length_a   1.000
_cell.length_b   1.000
_cell.length_c   1.000
_cell.angle_alpha   90.00
_cell.angle_beta   90.00
_cell.angle_gamma   90.00
#
_symmetry.space_group_name_H-M   'P 1'
#
loop_
_entity.id
_entity.type
_entity.pdbx_description
1 polymer ?
#
loop_
_entity_poly.entity_id
_entity_poly.type
_entity_poly.pdbx_seq_one_letter_code
_entity_poly.pdbx_strand_id
1 'polypeptide(L)'
;MFRAKMGIFAQMCLVFIFSCALQILILHNGHDWGGDFSQYIAQAIAIVSDSIKEQIANNTFMMSHCDSLFGPYVYPWGFPLLLAPLYAMFGLSFYALKMVGVISFGLFVAGFYCFCASRLKRSACIIATLFFMLNPLLVGFANNILSDIPYLCASFFAILCLERLLATSAGGGV
;
A
#
# COMPACT_ATOMS: atom_id res chain seq x y z
N MET A 1 23.98 -22.44 -5.48
CA MET A 1 23.11 -21.32 -5.92
C MET A 1 21.64 -21.48 -5.51
N PHE A 2 21.01 -22.64 -5.71
CA PHE A 2 19.60 -22.90 -5.36
C PHE A 2 19.27 -22.76 -3.86
N ARG A 3 20.09 -23.36 -2.97
CA ARG A 3 19.95 -23.26 -1.51
C ARG A 3 20.01 -21.83 -0.97
N ALA A 4 20.83 -20.97 -1.57
CA ALA A 4 20.97 -19.56 -1.18
C ALA A 4 19.75 -18.72 -1.61
N LYS A 5 19.24 -18.95 -2.83
CA LYS A 5 18.01 -18.30 -3.32
C LYS A 5 16.78 -18.75 -2.52
N MET A 6 16.70 -20.03 -2.16
CA MET A 6 15.65 -20.58 -1.30
C MET A 6 15.66 -19.95 0.11
N GLY A 7 16.84 -19.72 0.67
CA GLY A 7 16.99 -19.06 1.98
C GLY A 7 16.48 -17.63 2.00
N ILE A 8 16.80 -16.84 0.96
CA ILE A 8 16.34 -15.44 0.86
C ILE A 8 14.83 -15.37 0.67
N PHE A 9 14.26 -16.24 -0.17
CA PHE A 9 12.82 -16.30 -0.37
C PHE A 9 12.07 -16.62 0.93
N ALA A 10 12.53 -17.62 1.69
CA ALA A 10 11.94 -17.94 2.99
C ALA A 10 12.04 -16.75 3.97
N GLN A 11 13.18 -16.06 4.02
CA GLN A 11 13.37 -14.87 4.84
C GLN A 11 12.43 -13.72 4.44
N MET A 12 12.25 -13.50 3.14
CA MET A 12 11.30 -12.53 2.60
C MET A 12 9.88 -12.83 3.04
N CYS A 13 9.43 -14.08 2.92
CA CYS A 13 8.10 -14.50 3.40
C CYS A 13 7.95 -14.30 4.91
N LEU A 14 8.98 -14.62 5.70
CA LEU A 14 8.96 -14.39 7.15
C LEU A 14 8.85 -12.91 7.49
N VAL A 15 9.61 -12.04 6.81
CA VAL A 15 9.53 -10.59 6.98
C VAL A 15 8.13 -10.07 6.63
N PHE A 16 7.57 -10.52 5.51
CA PHE A 16 6.20 -10.18 5.11
C PHE A 16 5.17 -10.57 6.19
N ILE A 17 5.17 -11.84 6.59
CA ILE A 17 4.22 -12.37 7.58
C ILE A 17 4.35 -11.63 8.91
N PHE A 18 5.59 -11.42 9.37
CA PHE A 18 5.84 -10.74 10.64
C PHE A 18 5.39 -9.26 10.59
N SER A 19 5.63 -8.57 9.46
CA SER A 19 5.17 -7.18 9.27
C SER A 19 3.64 -7.06 9.24
N CYS A 20 2.96 -7.96 8.53
CA CYS A 20 1.50 -8.01 8.53
C CYS A 20 0.95 -8.32 9.92
N ALA A 21 1.51 -9.32 10.62
CA ALA A 21 1.08 -9.69 11.96
C ALA A 21 1.21 -8.52 12.94
N LEU A 22 2.33 -7.79 12.92
CA LEU A 22 2.55 -6.64 13.79
C LEU A 22 1.49 -5.54 13.59
N GLN A 23 1.16 -5.24 12.33
CA GLN A 23 0.12 -4.25 12.03
C GLN A 23 -1.27 -4.75 12.43
N ILE A 24 -1.58 -6.01 12.18
CA ILE A 24 -2.87 -6.60 12.55
C ILE A 24 -3.10 -6.53 14.07
N LEU A 25 -2.05 -6.71 14.88
CA LEU A 25 -2.14 -6.64 16.35
C LEU A 25 -2.54 -5.25 16.87
N ILE A 26 -2.33 -4.19 16.10
CA ILE A 26 -2.67 -2.82 16.49
C ILE A 26 -3.92 -2.28 15.77
N LEU A 27 -4.51 -3.08 14.87
CA LEU A 27 -5.73 -2.68 14.17
C LEU A 27 -6.90 -2.57 15.14
N HIS A 28 -7.68 -1.51 14.96
CA HIS A 28 -8.98 -1.38 15.59
C HIS A 28 -10.10 -1.23 14.55
N ASN A 29 -11.34 -1.54 14.97
CA ASN A 29 -12.51 -1.50 14.10
C ASN A 29 -12.95 -0.08 13.72
N GLY A 30 -12.61 0.92 14.55
CA GLY A 30 -12.95 2.32 14.27
C GLY A 30 -12.15 2.93 13.13
N HIS A 31 -12.60 4.07 12.62
CA HIS A 31 -11.85 4.94 11.72
C HIS A 31 -12.03 6.38 12.21
N ASP A 32 -11.12 7.27 11.85
CA ASP A 32 -11.29 8.69 12.07
C ASP A 32 -12.50 9.23 11.25
N TRP A 33 -13.07 10.35 11.69
CA TRP A 33 -14.32 10.93 11.18
C TRP A 33 -14.14 11.92 10.02
N GLY A 34 -12.92 12.22 9.62
CA GLY A 34 -12.59 13.19 8.59
C GLY A 34 -11.60 12.65 7.54
N GLY A 35 -11.55 13.34 6.41
CA GLY A 35 -10.48 13.18 5.43
C GLY A 35 -10.77 12.22 4.27
N ASP A 36 -9.70 11.98 3.53
CA ASP A 36 -9.70 11.39 2.19
C ASP A 36 -10.27 9.97 2.11
N PHE A 37 -10.24 9.23 3.22
CA PHE A 37 -10.69 7.83 3.25
C PHE A 37 -12.13 7.68 2.75
N SER A 38 -13.01 8.63 3.10
CA SER A 38 -14.42 8.62 2.74
C SER A 38 -14.61 8.63 1.23
N GLN A 39 -13.83 9.46 0.54
CA GLN A 39 -13.88 9.60 -0.91
C GLN A 39 -13.23 8.41 -1.63
N TYR A 40 -12.15 7.84 -1.08
CA TYR A 40 -11.58 6.60 -1.58
C TYR A 40 -12.57 5.43 -1.50
N ILE A 41 -13.28 5.31 -0.38
CA ILE A 41 -14.33 4.30 -0.20
C ILE A 41 -15.50 4.58 -1.14
N ALA A 42 -15.96 5.83 -1.27
CA ALA A 42 -17.05 6.18 -2.18
C ALA A 42 -16.72 5.80 -3.63
N GLN A 43 -15.49 6.06 -4.10
CA GLN A 43 -15.05 5.61 -5.42
C GLN A 43 -14.97 4.09 -5.54
N ALA A 44 -14.56 3.37 -4.49
CA ALA A 44 -14.56 1.90 -4.47
C ALA A 44 -15.98 1.31 -4.55
N ILE A 45 -16.94 1.90 -3.84
CA ILE A 45 -18.37 1.55 -3.91
C ILE A 45 -18.88 1.79 -5.33
N ALA A 46 -18.56 2.93 -5.92
CA ALA A 46 -19.02 3.29 -7.26
C ALA A 46 -18.48 2.34 -8.35
N ILE A 47 -17.26 1.81 -8.17
CA ILE A 47 -16.71 0.75 -9.04
C ILE A 47 -17.56 -0.53 -8.94
N VAL A 48 -17.92 -0.95 -7.73
CA VAL A 48 -18.66 -2.20 -7.50
C VAL A 48 -20.12 -2.10 -7.92
N SER A 49 -20.73 -0.92 -7.74
CA SER A 49 -22.15 -0.68 -8.03
C SER A 49 -22.43 -0.14 -9.45
N ASP A 50 -21.40 -0.04 -10.30
CA ASP A 50 -21.47 0.57 -11.64
C ASP A 50 -22.05 2.00 -11.65
N SER A 51 -21.73 2.79 -10.62
CA SER A 51 -22.26 4.15 -10.40
C SER A 51 -21.18 5.23 -10.46
N ILE A 52 -20.05 4.96 -11.13
CA ILE A 52 -18.89 5.87 -11.25
C ILE A 52 -19.30 7.29 -11.69
N LYS A 53 -20.15 7.40 -12.72
CA LYS A 53 -20.58 8.71 -13.25
C LYS A 53 -21.35 9.51 -12.20
N GLU A 54 -22.23 8.85 -11.46
CA GLU A 54 -23.03 9.47 -10.39
C GLU A 54 -22.13 9.91 -9.24
N GLN A 55 -21.19 9.06 -8.81
CA GLN A 55 -20.25 9.40 -7.75
C GLN A 55 -19.40 10.63 -8.12
N ILE A 56 -18.89 10.71 -9.34
CA ILE A 56 -18.12 11.86 -9.82
C ILE A 56 -19.00 13.12 -9.82
N ALA A 57 -20.23 13.02 -10.34
CA ALA A 57 -21.15 14.15 -10.38
C ALA A 57 -21.49 14.66 -8.97
N ASN A 58 -21.79 13.74 -8.04
CA ASN A 58 -22.11 14.06 -6.66
C ASN A 58 -20.93 14.70 -5.94
N ASN A 59 -19.71 14.14 -6.05
CA ASN A 59 -18.53 14.76 -5.44
C ASN A 59 -18.17 16.10 -6.08
N THR A 60 -18.34 16.22 -7.39
CA THR A 60 -18.12 17.50 -8.09
C THR A 60 -19.08 18.57 -7.59
N PHE A 61 -20.36 18.21 -7.42
CA PHE A 61 -21.36 19.10 -6.84
C PHE A 61 -20.98 19.52 -5.42
N MET A 62 -20.63 18.57 -4.54
CA MET A 62 -20.24 18.86 -3.16
C MET A 62 -19.00 19.77 -3.08
N MET A 63 -17.95 19.49 -3.87
CA MET A 63 -16.71 20.26 -3.87
C MET A 63 -16.84 21.64 -4.55
N SER A 64 -17.82 21.84 -5.42
CA SER A 64 -18.10 23.15 -6.03
C SER A 64 -18.98 24.05 -5.18
N HIS A 65 -19.64 23.48 -4.16
CA HIS A 65 -20.59 24.18 -3.28
C HIS A 65 -20.17 24.17 -1.80
N CYS A 66 -18.90 23.87 -1.50
CA CYS A 66 -18.35 23.98 -0.16
C CYS A 66 -17.66 25.35 0.04
N ASP A 67 -17.67 25.86 1.27
CA ASP A 67 -17.08 27.17 1.63
C ASP A 67 -15.56 27.24 1.36
N SER A 68 -14.89 26.08 1.34
CA SER A 68 -13.48 25.93 1.02
C SER A 68 -13.25 24.61 0.30
N LEU A 69 -12.33 24.55 -0.66
CA LEU A 69 -12.01 23.32 -1.36
C LEU A 69 -11.28 22.34 -0.42
N PHE A 70 -11.98 21.30 0.03
CA PHE A 70 -11.46 20.31 0.97
C PHE A 70 -10.74 19.13 0.32
N GLY A 71 -10.96 18.89 -0.98
CA GLY A 71 -10.33 17.79 -1.71
C GLY A 71 -10.56 17.87 -3.22
N PRO A 72 -9.88 17.03 -4.02
CA PRO A 72 -10.08 16.99 -5.46
C PRO A 72 -11.46 16.44 -5.83
N TYR A 73 -11.93 16.86 -7.01
CA TYR A 73 -13.20 16.40 -7.58
C TYR A 73 -13.21 14.88 -7.85
N VAL A 74 -12.05 14.31 -8.18
CA VAL A 74 -11.86 12.86 -8.39
C VAL A 74 -10.47 12.49 -7.87
N TYR A 75 -10.41 11.47 -7.02
CA TYR A 75 -9.15 10.93 -6.52
C TYR A 75 -8.57 9.90 -7.50
N PRO A 76 -7.24 9.67 -7.49
CA PRO A 76 -6.62 8.66 -8.33
C PRO A 76 -7.25 7.27 -8.12
N TRP A 77 -7.62 6.62 -9.23
CA TRP A 77 -8.36 5.35 -9.21
C TRP A 77 -7.58 4.15 -8.67
N GLY A 78 -6.25 4.22 -8.61
CA GLY A 78 -5.42 3.10 -8.19
C GLY A 78 -5.77 2.55 -6.82
N PHE A 79 -5.96 3.41 -5.81
CA PHE A 79 -6.30 2.96 -4.46
C PHE A 79 -7.76 2.49 -4.32
N PRO A 80 -8.78 3.21 -4.85
CA PRO A 80 -10.16 2.69 -4.94
C PRO A 80 -10.28 1.33 -5.61
N LEU A 81 -9.49 1.06 -6.67
CA LEU A 81 -9.45 -0.25 -7.33
C LEU A 81 -8.94 -1.37 -6.42
N LEU A 82 -7.99 -1.08 -5.52
CA LEU A 82 -7.52 -2.05 -4.52
C LEU A 82 -8.57 -2.30 -3.42
N LEU A 83 -9.37 -1.28 -3.08
CA LEU A 83 -10.44 -1.37 -2.09
C LEU A 83 -11.68 -2.11 -2.61
N ALA A 84 -12.03 -1.92 -3.88
CA ALA A 84 -13.23 -2.47 -4.51
C ALA A 84 -13.46 -3.98 -4.28
N PRO A 85 -12.49 -4.89 -4.48
CA PRO A 85 -12.72 -6.31 -4.24
C PRO A 85 -13.00 -6.64 -2.76
N LEU A 86 -12.37 -5.93 -1.82
CA LEU A 86 -12.63 -6.13 -0.40
C LEU A 86 -14.01 -5.59 -0.02
N TYR A 87 -14.42 -4.45 -0.58
CA TYR A 87 -15.78 -3.96 -0.43
C TYR A 87 -16.81 -4.93 -1.00
N ALA A 88 -16.57 -5.50 -2.19
CA ALA A 88 -17.49 -6.46 -2.81
C ALA A 88 -17.68 -7.73 -1.96
N MET A 89 -16.64 -8.19 -1.25
CA MET A 89 -16.69 -9.40 -0.42
C MET A 89 -17.19 -9.15 1.01
N PHE A 90 -16.85 -8.00 1.61
CA PHE A 90 -17.06 -7.74 3.04
C PHE A 90 -17.95 -6.53 3.34
N GLY A 91 -18.44 -5.83 2.32
CA GLY A 91 -19.18 -4.58 2.46
C GLY A 91 -18.34 -3.47 3.07
N LEU A 92 -18.99 -2.56 3.81
CA LEU A 92 -18.34 -1.45 4.51
C LEU A 92 -17.69 -1.90 5.82
N SER A 93 -16.77 -2.85 5.73
CA SER A 93 -15.94 -3.29 6.85
C SER A 93 -14.62 -2.51 6.85
N PHE A 94 -14.48 -1.54 7.75
CA PHE A 94 -13.23 -0.78 7.87
C PHE A 94 -12.03 -1.68 8.17
N TYR A 95 -12.23 -2.72 8.98
CA TYR A 95 -11.19 -3.70 9.25
C TYR A 95 -10.72 -4.37 7.96
N ALA A 96 -11.65 -4.83 7.10
CA ALA A 96 -11.30 -5.44 5.83
C ALA A 96 -10.59 -4.44 4.91
N LEU A 97 -11.09 -3.21 4.79
CA LEU A 97 -10.52 -2.20 3.90
C LEU A 97 -9.10 -1.76 4.32
N LYS A 98 -8.81 -1.70 5.64
CA LYS A 98 -7.46 -1.44 6.16
C LYS A 98 -6.45 -2.51 5.76
N MET A 99 -6.88 -3.72 5.42
CA MET A 99 -5.98 -4.79 4.98
C MET A 99 -5.22 -4.43 3.70
N VAL A 100 -5.73 -3.53 2.86
CA VAL A 100 -4.97 -3.03 1.70
C VAL A 100 -3.68 -2.35 2.15
N GLY A 101 -3.76 -1.49 3.17
CA GLY A 101 -2.59 -0.83 3.76
C GLY A 101 -1.64 -1.84 4.39
N VAL A 102 -2.16 -2.78 5.19
CA VAL A 102 -1.37 -3.82 5.86
C VAL A 102 -0.57 -4.66 4.87
N ILE A 103 -1.24 -5.17 3.83
CA ILE A 103 -0.62 -6.00 2.79
C ILE A 103 0.41 -5.18 2.01
N SER A 104 0.07 -3.95 1.64
CA SER A 104 1.00 -3.06 0.91
C SER A 104 2.26 -2.76 1.73
N PHE A 105 2.12 -2.49 3.04
CA PHE A 105 3.27 -2.28 3.90
C PHE A 105 4.14 -3.54 4.00
N GLY A 106 3.51 -4.71 4.21
CA GLY A 106 4.23 -5.97 4.26
C GLY A 106 5.01 -6.25 2.98
N LEU A 107 4.41 -6.00 1.81
CA LEU A 107 5.07 -6.14 0.51
C LEU A 107 6.23 -5.16 0.37
N PHE A 108 6.06 -3.91 0.77
CA PHE A 108 7.12 -2.91 0.79
C PHE A 108 8.31 -3.35 1.64
N VAL A 109 8.08 -3.75 2.91
CA VAL A 109 9.15 -4.18 3.83
C VAL A 109 9.85 -5.44 3.31
N ALA A 110 9.11 -6.40 2.75
CA ALA A 110 9.67 -7.61 2.16
C ALA A 110 10.52 -7.32 0.90
N GLY A 111 10.05 -6.42 0.04
CA GLY A 111 10.81 -5.93 -1.12
C GLY A 111 12.07 -5.18 -0.69
N PHE A 112 11.96 -4.32 0.32
CA PHE A 112 13.06 -3.57 0.89
C PHE A 112 14.13 -4.49 1.50
N TYR A 113 13.71 -5.53 2.23
CA TYR A 113 14.61 -6.58 2.72
C TYR A 113 15.40 -7.22 1.58
N CYS A 114 14.73 -7.60 0.49
CA CYS A 114 15.40 -8.20 -0.68
C CYS A 114 16.40 -7.22 -1.33
N PHE A 115 16.01 -5.95 -1.45
CA PHE A 115 16.87 -4.88 -1.96
C PHE A 115 18.11 -4.67 -1.10
N CYS A 116 17.98 -4.69 0.23
CA CYS A 116 19.10 -4.59 1.15
C CYS A 116 19.96 -5.85 1.15
N ALA A 117 19.35 -7.04 1.11
CA ALA A 117 20.05 -8.32 1.13
C ALA A 117 20.98 -8.51 -0.08
N SER A 118 20.70 -7.86 -1.21
CA SER A 118 21.58 -7.90 -2.39
C SER A 118 22.73 -6.89 -2.34
N ARG A 119 22.78 -5.97 -1.37
CA ARG A 119 23.77 -4.86 -1.32
C ARG A 119 24.51 -4.73 -0.01
N LEU A 120 23.93 -5.19 1.09
CA LEU A 120 24.44 -4.99 2.44
C LEU A 120 24.86 -6.31 3.08
N LYS A 121 25.73 -6.21 4.08
CA LYS A 121 26.02 -7.33 4.98
C LYS A 121 24.74 -7.70 5.76
N ARG A 122 24.62 -8.97 6.14
CA ARG A 122 23.42 -9.53 6.78
C ARG A 122 22.94 -8.73 8.00
N SER A 123 23.84 -8.31 8.88
CA SER A 123 23.50 -7.52 10.07
C SER A 123 22.90 -6.16 9.71
N ALA A 124 23.54 -5.42 8.81
CA ALA A 124 23.05 -4.12 8.33
C ALA A 124 21.70 -4.23 7.61
N CYS A 125 21.49 -5.29 6.81
CA CYS A 125 20.21 -5.55 6.17
C CYS A 125 19.07 -5.76 7.18
N ILE A 126 19.31 -6.55 8.23
CA ILE A 126 18.33 -6.80 9.29
C ILE A 126 18.00 -5.49 10.02
N ILE A 127 19.03 -4.72 10.42
CA ILE A 127 18.82 -3.44 11.12
C ILE A 127 18.02 -2.46 10.26
N ALA A 128 18.37 -2.31 8.98
CA ALA A 128 17.65 -1.42 8.06
C ALA A 128 16.19 -1.85 7.87
N THR A 129 15.94 -3.15 7.75
CA THR A 129 14.57 -3.69 7.59
C THR A 129 13.74 -3.45 8.86
N LEU A 130 14.32 -3.71 10.03
CA LEU A 130 13.66 -3.46 11.32
C LEU A 130 13.36 -1.98 11.54
N PHE A 131 14.24 -1.08 11.08
CA PHE A 131 14.03 0.37 11.20
C PHE A 131 12.72 0.81 10.53
N PHE A 132 12.42 0.34 9.32
CA PHE A 132 11.14 0.63 8.67
C PHE A 132 10.00 -0.14 9.29
N MET A 133 10.19 -1.43 9.54
CA MET A 133 9.13 -2.32 10.03
C MET A 133 8.57 -1.89 11.40
N LEU A 134 9.43 -1.38 12.28
CA LEU A 134 9.05 -0.99 13.64
C LEU A 134 8.82 0.53 13.80
N ASN A 135 8.89 1.29 12.70
CA ASN A 135 8.70 2.73 12.76
C ASN A 135 7.26 3.06 13.19
N PRO A 136 7.04 3.72 14.35
CA PRO A 136 5.69 3.96 14.86
C PRO A 136 4.81 4.80 13.94
N LEU A 137 5.40 5.74 13.18
CA LEU A 137 4.65 6.56 12.23
C LEU A 137 4.10 5.68 11.10
N LEU A 138 4.96 4.87 10.48
CA LEU A 138 4.57 3.98 9.38
C LEU A 138 3.59 2.89 9.84
N VAL A 139 3.84 2.29 11.00
CA VAL A 139 2.96 1.30 11.60
C VAL A 139 1.60 1.92 11.95
N GLY A 140 1.57 3.17 12.41
CA GLY A 140 0.33 3.91 12.71
C GLY A 140 -0.60 4.08 11.50
N PHE A 141 -0.05 4.15 10.27
CA PHE A 141 -0.88 4.20 9.06
C PHE A 141 -1.74 2.96 8.84
N ALA A 142 -1.43 1.82 9.48
CA ALA A 142 -2.27 0.62 9.39
C ALA A 142 -3.72 0.88 9.81
N ASN A 143 -3.96 1.87 10.68
CA ASN A 143 -5.29 2.23 11.14
C ASN A 143 -6.04 3.22 10.23
N ASN A 144 -5.44 3.66 9.12
CA ASN A 144 -6.04 4.58 8.16
C ASN A 144 -6.26 3.91 6.80
N ILE A 145 -7.39 4.21 6.16
CA ILE A 145 -7.69 3.78 4.78
C ILE A 145 -7.24 4.91 3.85
N LEU A 146 -5.93 4.99 3.64
CA LEU A 146 -5.28 6.01 2.82
C LEU A 146 -4.33 5.39 1.77
N SER A 147 -4.06 6.15 0.71
CA SER A 147 -3.24 5.70 -0.42
C SER A 147 -1.73 5.72 -0.14
N ASP A 148 -1.26 6.37 0.91
CA ASP A 148 0.17 6.65 1.18
C ASP A 148 1.04 5.39 1.16
N ILE A 149 0.62 4.36 1.91
CA ILE A 149 1.38 3.11 2.02
C ILE A 149 1.28 2.25 0.74
N PRO A 150 0.08 2.07 0.13
CA PRO A 150 -0.02 1.48 -1.21
C PRO A 150 0.83 2.19 -2.27
N TYR A 151 0.86 3.53 -2.24
CA TYR A 151 1.64 4.34 -3.16
C TYR A 151 3.15 4.20 -2.93
N LEU A 152 3.59 4.22 -1.66
CA LEU A 152 4.98 3.94 -1.28
C LEU A 152 5.43 2.57 -1.80
N CYS A 153 4.60 1.55 -1.59
CA CYS A 153 4.84 0.19 -2.06
C CYS A 153 4.99 0.15 -3.59
N ALA A 154 4.00 0.67 -4.32
CA ALA A 154 4.01 0.68 -5.78
C ALA A 154 5.20 1.47 -6.35
N SER A 155 5.50 2.64 -5.80
CA SER A 155 6.62 3.49 -6.21
C SER A 155 7.97 2.80 -5.97
N PHE A 156 8.13 2.14 -4.83
CA PHE A 156 9.33 1.38 -4.52
C PHE A 156 9.55 0.25 -5.54
N PHE A 157 8.52 -0.54 -5.84
CA PHE A 157 8.62 -1.58 -6.86
C PHE A 157 8.87 -1.02 -8.27
N ALA A 158 8.27 0.13 -8.62
CA ALA A 158 8.55 0.80 -9.89
C ALA A 158 10.03 1.16 -10.03
N ILE A 159 10.66 1.68 -8.96
CA ILE A 159 12.11 1.97 -8.93
C ILE A 159 12.94 0.69 -9.11
N LEU A 160 12.57 -0.41 -8.45
CA LEU A 160 13.28 -1.69 -8.61
C LEU A 160 13.16 -2.24 -10.04
N CYS A 161 11.99 -2.12 -10.65
CA CYS A 161 11.77 -2.50 -12.05
C CYS A 161 12.60 -1.65 -13.00
N LEU A 162 12.64 -0.33 -12.77
CA LEU A 162 13.43 0.60 -13.57
C LEU A 162 14.93 0.29 -13.47
N GLU A 163 15.44 0.04 -12.27
CA GLU A 163 16.84 -0.36 -12.05
C GLU A 163 17.20 -1.61 -12.87
N ARG A 164 16.34 -2.64 -12.84
CA ARG A 164 16.57 -3.88 -13.60
C ARG A 164 16.51 -3.66 -15.11
N LEU A 165 15.60 -2.80 -15.57
CA LEU A 165 15.48 -2.46 -16.98
C LEU A 165 16.75 -1.77 -17.48
N LEU A 166 17.25 -0.78 -16.73
CA LEU A 166 18.48 -0.05 -17.06
C LEU A 166 19.74 -0.92 -17.00
N ALA A 167 19.81 -1.86 -16.05
CA ALA A 167 20.91 -2.81 -15.98
C ALA A 167 20.94 -3.75 -17.20
N THR A 168 19.77 -4.14 -17.72
CA THR A 168 19.65 -4.99 -18.90
C THR A 168 20.04 -4.24 -20.17
N SER A 169 19.61 -3.00 -20.33
CA SER A 169 19.96 -2.18 -21.50
C SER A 169 21.45 -1.84 -21.57
N ALA A 170 22.11 -1.65 -20.42
CA ALA A 170 23.56 -1.46 -20.36
C ALA A 170 24.37 -2.74 -20.70
N GLY A 171 23.79 -3.92 -20.50
CA GLY A 171 24.43 -5.21 -20.80
C GLY A 171 24.22 -5.72 -22.23
N GLY A 172 23.37 -5.07 -23.03
CA GLY A 172 23.06 -5.45 -24.42
C GLY A 172 23.92 -4.77 -25.49
N GLY A 173 24.97 -4.05 -25.09
CA GLY A 173 25.91 -3.34 -25.98
C GLY A 173 27.32 -3.93 -25.94
N VAL A 174 27.47 -5.23 -26.23
CA VAL A 174 28.72 -5.88 -26.66
C VAL A 174 28.39 -6.93 -27.70
#